data_AF-A0A3L7W1I1-F1
#
_entry.id   AF-A0A3L7W1I1-F1
#
_cell.length_a   1.000
_cell.length_b   1.000
_cell.length_c   1.000
_cell.angle_alpha   90.00
_cell.angle_beta   90.00
_cell.angle_gamma   90.00
#
_symmetry.space_group_name_H-M   'P 1'
#
loop_
_entity.id
_entity.type
_entity.pdbx_description
1 polymer ?
#
loop_
_entity_poly.entity_id
_entity_poly.type
_entity_poly.pdbx_seq_one_letter_code
_entity_poly.pdbx_strand_id
1 'polypeptide(L)' 'FILKTPPAADMIRKAAGIEKGAGDHKAGNVGKITKAQIQEIAQKKMSDLNASNIEAACKMIEGSARSMGVEVVA' A
#
# COMPACT_ATOMS: atom_id res chain seq x y z
N PHE A 1 -2.42 -10.83 -23.41
CA PHE A 1 -1.94 -10.70 -22.02
C PHE A 1 -2.28 -9.30 -21.53
N ILE A 2 -3.15 -9.15 -20.53
CA ILE A 2 -3.42 -7.82 -19.95
C ILE A 2 -2.36 -7.62 -18.86
N LEU A 3 -1.44 -6.69 -19.08
CA LEU A 3 -0.45 -6.29 -18.07
C LEU A 3 -1.19 -5.46 -17.02
N LYS A 4 -1.61 -6.12 -15.94
CA LYS A 4 -2.18 -5.46 -14.77
C LYS A 4 -1.14 -4.54 -14.14
N THR A 5 -1.58 -3.48 -13.48
CA THR A 5 -0.65 -2.62 -12.74
C THR A 5 0.05 -3.43 -11.63
N PRO A 6 1.24 -3.01 -11.20
CA PRO A 6 1.99 -3.73 -10.18
C PRO A 6 1.16 -3.93 -8.89
N PRO A 7 1.44 -5.00 -8.12
CA PRO A 7 0.70 -5.30 -6.91
C PRO A 7 0.85 -4.15 -5.91
N ALA A 8 -0.18 -3.95 -5.07
CA ALA A 8 -0.17 -2.91 -4.04
C ALA A 8 1.06 -3.03 -3.13
N ALA A 9 1.50 -4.25 -2.83
CA ALA A 9 2.68 -4.53 -2.03
C ALA A 9 3.97 -3.91 -2.60
N ASP A 10 4.17 -3.95 -3.92
CA ASP A 10 5.34 -3.35 -4.58
C ASP A 10 5.27 -1.82 -4.55
N MET A 11 4.08 -1.26 -4.77
CA MET A 11 3.89 0.20 -4.70
C MET A 11 4.12 0.73 -3.28
N ILE A 12 3.62 0.01 -2.26
CA ILE A 12 3.84 0.34 -0.84
C ILE A 12 5.32 0.22 -0.50
N ARG A 13 6.01 -0.85 -0.95
CA ARG A 13 7.46 -1.02 -0.75
C ARG A 13 8.27 0.15 -1.32
N LYS A 14 7.95 0.56 -2.54
CA LYS A 14 8.59 1.73 -3.18
C LYS A 14 8.32 3.02 -2.42
N ALA A 15 7.09 3.23 -1.95
CA ALA A 15 6.73 4.44 -1.19
C ALA A 15 7.37 4.46 0.22
N ALA A 16 7.50 3.29 0.85
CA ALA A 16 8.12 3.10 2.15
C ALA A 16 9.67 3.05 2.08
N GLY A 17 10.24 2.89 0.88
CA GLY A 17 11.68 2.74 0.69
C GLY A 17 12.25 1.41 1.19
N ILE A 18 11.44 0.35 1.22
CA ILE A 18 11.83 -0.97 1.77
C ILE A 18 11.88 -2.04 0.68
N GLU A 19 12.87 -2.91 0.72
CA GLU A 19 13.03 -4.00 -0.26
C GLU A 19 12.17 -5.23 0.09
N LYS A 20 11.91 -5.46 1.38
CA LYS A 20 11.07 -6.55 1.89
C LYS A 20 10.08 -6.03 2.93
N GLY A 21 8.88 -6.64 2.96
CA GLY A 21 7.92 -6.42 4.05
C GLY A 21 8.38 -7.10 5.34
N ALA A 22 7.72 -6.80 6.45
CA ALA A 22 7.96 -7.47 7.71
C ALA A 22 7.69 -8.97 7.54
N GLY A 23 8.66 -9.81 7.89
CA GLY A 23 8.44 -11.26 7.97
C GLY A 23 7.40 -11.61 9.04
N ASP A 24 7.23 -10.74 10.04
CA ASP A 24 6.22 -10.85 11.08
C ASP A 24 5.69 -9.44 11.42
N HIS A 25 4.41 -9.17 11.14
CA HIS A 25 3.84 -7.83 11.31
C HIS A 25 3.86 -7.36 12.79
N LYS A 26 3.98 -8.30 13.73
CA LYS A 26 4.02 -8.01 15.18
C LYS A 26 5.43 -7.71 15.69
N ALA A 27 6.47 -8.11 14.96
CA ALA A 27 7.85 -8.01 15.41
C ALA A 27 8.44 -6.59 15.26
N GLY A 28 7.84 -5.74 14.44
CA GLY A 28 8.24 -4.35 14.32
C GLY A 28 7.83 -3.73 12.99
N ASN A 29 7.59 -2.42 13.01
CA ASN A 29 7.23 -1.67 11.82
C ASN A 29 8.49 -1.51 10.95
N VAL A 30 8.49 -2.09 9.75
CA VAL A 30 9.67 -2.10 8.85
C VAL A 30 9.74 -0.87 7.95
N GLY A 31 8.68 -0.06 7.90
CA GLY A 31 8.63 1.14 7.09
C GLY A 31 7.46 2.04 7.51
N LYS A 32 7.48 3.27 7.01
CA LYS A 32 6.43 4.26 7.24
C LYS A 32 5.98 4.85 5.91
N ILE A 33 4.68 5.01 5.73
CA ILE A 33 4.09 5.71 4.58
C ILE A 33 3.11 6.77 5.07
N THR A 34 3.00 7.86 4.32
CA THR A 34 2.04 8.93 4.66
C THR A 34 0.70 8.71 3.98
N LYS A 35 -0.37 9.29 4.52
CA LYS A 35 -1.69 9.30 3.86
C LYS A 35 -1.65 9.85 2.43
N ALA A 36 -0.81 10.86 2.17
CA ALA A 36 -0.62 11.41 0.83
C ALA A 36 -0.11 10.35 -0.15
N GLN A 37 0.91 9.57 0.25
CA GLN A 37 1.43 8.48 -0.57
C GLN A 37 0.40 7.38 -0.79
N ILE A 38 -0.39 7.03 0.23
CA ILE A 38 -1.46 6.05 0.07
C ILE A 38 -2.50 6.53 -0.94
N GLN A 39 -2.88 7.80 -0.88
CA GLN A 39 -3.85 8.37 -1.81
C GLN A 39 -3.32 8.35 -3.25
N GLU A 40 -2.03 8.67 -3.47
CA GLU A 40 -1.40 8.56 -4.78
C GLU A 40 -1.37 7.12 -5.30
N ILE A 41 -1.03 6.15 -4.43
CA ILE A 41 -1.02 4.72 -4.77
C ILE A 41 -2.44 4.27 -5.11
N ALA A 42 -3.42 4.66 -4.30
CA ALA A 42 -4.83 4.34 -4.49
C ALA A 42 -5.36 4.90 -5.82
N GLN A 43 -5.02 6.15 -6.16
CA GLN A 43 -5.37 6.75 -7.46
C GLN A 43 -4.73 6.03 -8.64
N LYS A 44 -3.41 5.73 -8.55
CA LYS A 44 -2.68 5.01 -9.60
C LYS A 44 -3.20 3.59 -9.79
N LYS A 45 -3.64 2.95 -8.70
CA LYS A 45 -4.15 1.58 -8.68
C LYS A 45 -5.68 1.51 -8.86
N MET A 46 -6.38 2.64 -8.89
CA MET A 46 -7.83 2.72 -8.93
C MET A 46 -8.42 1.97 -10.12
N SER A 47 -7.77 2.05 -11.29
CA SER A 47 -8.19 1.34 -12.50
C SER A 47 -8.12 -0.19 -12.39
N ASP A 48 -7.35 -0.71 -11.44
CA ASP A 48 -7.21 -2.15 -11.15
C ASP A 48 -7.92 -2.57 -9.85
N LEU A 49 -8.39 -1.62 -9.06
CA LEU A 49 -9.13 -1.88 -7.82
C LEU A 49 -10.63 -1.91 -8.11
N ASN A 50 -11.34 -2.79 -7.42
CA ASN A 50 -12.81 -2.79 -7.43
C ASN A 50 -13.39 -1.83 -6.38
N ALA A 51 -12.67 -0.73 -6.09
CA ALA A 51 -13.08 0.24 -5.09
C ALA A 51 -14.12 1.19 -5.68
N SER A 52 -15.20 1.45 -4.95
CA SER A 52 -16.27 2.35 -5.39
C SER A 52 -15.89 3.84 -5.28
N ASN A 53 -14.93 4.16 -4.42
CA ASN A 53 -14.46 5.52 -4.14
C ASN A 53 -12.98 5.51 -3.73
N ILE A 54 -12.32 6.68 -3.83
CA ILE A 54 -10.90 6.86 -3.49
C ILE A 54 -10.64 6.49 -2.03
N GLU A 55 -11.59 6.76 -1.12
CA GLU A 55 -11.47 6.40 0.29
C GLU A 55 -11.45 4.88 0.51
N ALA A 56 -12.29 4.11 -0.18
CA ALA A 56 -12.22 2.64 -0.10
C ALA A 56 -10.91 2.12 -0.70
N ALA A 57 -10.43 2.71 -1.80
CA ALA A 57 -9.14 2.36 -2.37
C ALA A 57 -8.01 2.66 -1.36
N CYS A 58 -8.04 3.81 -0.70
CA CYS A 58 -7.11 4.20 0.36
C CYS A 58 -7.11 3.16 1.49
N LYS A 59 -8.29 2.77 1.99
CA LYS A 59 -8.43 1.71 3.00
C LYS A 59 -7.87 0.35 2.58
N MET A 60 -8.04 -0.04 1.30
CA MET A 60 -7.46 -1.29 0.79
C MET A 60 -5.92 -1.25 0.79
N ILE A 61 -5.33 -0.11 0.41
CA ILE A 61 -3.89 0.10 0.44
C ILE A 61 -3.38 0.18 1.89
N GLU A 62 -4.10 0.86 2.80
CA GLU A 62 -3.79 0.90 4.24
C GLU A 62 -3.79 -0.51 4.86
N GLY A 63 -4.80 -1.34 4.55
CA GLY A 63 -4.86 -2.72 5.03
C GLY A 63 -3.68 -3.57 4.52
N SER A 64 -3.28 -3.34 3.26
CA SER A 64 -2.11 -3.99 2.67
C SER A 64 -0.81 -3.54 3.36
N ALA A 65 -0.65 -2.24 3.62
CA ALA A 65 0.50 -1.70 4.33
C ALA A 65 0.61 -2.26 5.75
N ARG A 66 -0.51 -2.31 6.48
CA ARG A 66 -0.56 -2.87 7.83
C ARG A 66 -0.19 -4.36 7.87
N SER A 67 -0.65 -5.13 6.89
CA SER A 67 -0.33 -6.57 6.79
C SER A 67 1.15 -6.81 6.47
N MET A 68 1.81 -5.85 5.84
CA MET A 68 3.24 -5.87 5.55
C MET A 68 4.11 -5.30 6.69
N GLY A 69 3.52 -4.88 7.81
CA GLY A 69 4.24 -4.22 8.90
C GLY A 69 4.71 -2.80 8.55
N VAL A 70 4.00 -2.11 7.66
CA VAL A 70 4.25 -0.71 7.33
C VAL A 70 3.26 0.16 8.10
N GLU A 71 3.78 1.13 8.83
CA GLU A 71 2.97 2.07 9.61
C GLU A 71 2.47 3.21 8.71
N VAL A 72 1.18 3.53 8.83
CA VAL A 72 0.58 4.67 8.16
C VAL A 72 0.65 5.86 9.10
N VAL A 73 1.48 6.83 8.75
CA VAL A 73 1.61 8.09 9.48
C VAL A 73 0.61 9.09 8.90
N ALA A 74 -0.19 9.68 9.79
CA ALA A 74 -1.24 10.64 9.44
C ALA A 74 -0.66 11.92 8.85
#